data_AF-A0A1B8B9T4-F1
#
_entry.id   AF-A0A1B8B9T4-F1
#
_cell.length_a   1.000
_cell.length_b   1.000
_cell.length_c   1.000
_cell.angle_alpha   90.00
_cell.angle_beta   90.00
_cell.angle_gamma   90.00
#
_symmetry.space_group_name_H-M   'P 1'
#
loop_
_entity.id
_entity.type
_entity.pdbx_description
1 polymer ?
#
loop_
_entity_poly.entity_id
_entity_poly.type
_entity_poly.pdbx_seq_one_letter_code
_entity_poly.pdbx_strand_id
1 'polypeptide(L)'
;MHEIFLTALVEDKDFAGACSVLGGLTNMDPWESIQRVLYFQGPPRPMGIFNQSSIKKPISPPNTGFLWKELHQNLTRQSFILQTRYDVLKDRDMGPNAPAMDLDATQGILKWTDFPDPPRGQPLLTQRKKVELWEQKMLPSLMRDNNHTFKTETIEEMYRFYRDEIEFCLVRYYFLHPIENYVPMETKQQQSMPLGSLPSFDSLTPVDQQKRWFLHVKAHVVQDNKPEELRKVQEQLLSIKKELEGVFDFRGIDRKVHDTRVMQQAQGVQQLPQRVTIGK
;
A
#
# COMPACT_ATOMS: atom_id res chain seq x y z
N MET A 1 -0.39 -0.22 -14.15
CA MET A 1 1.10 -0.31 -14.04
C MET A 1 1.46 -1.59 -13.30
N HIS A 2 2.52 -2.29 -13.69
CA HIS A 2 3.05 -3.45 -12.95
C HIS A 2 4.23 -3.06 -12.07
N GLU A 3 4.24 -3.56 -10.84
CA GLU A 3 5.34 -3.48 -9.89
C GLU A 3 5.94 -4.87 -9.72
N ILE A 4 7.26 -4.96 -9.85
CA ILE A 4 8.03 -6.19 -9.61
C ILE A 4 9.09 -5.85 -8.55
N PHE A 5 9.22 -6.68 -7.53
CA PHE A 5 10.15 -6.39 -6.45
C PHE A 5 10.72 -7.63 -5.76
N LEU A 6 11.91 -7.44 -5.20
CA LEU A 6 12.56 -8.33 -4.25
C LEU A 6 12.36 -7.80 -2.83
N THR A 7 12.41 -8.69 -1.84
CA THR A 7 12.31 -8.32 -0.42
C THR A 7 13.44 -8.94 0.38
N ALA A 8 14.08 -8.15 1.24
CA ALA A 8 15.03 -8.60 2.26
C ALA A 8 14.68 -7.93 3.60
N LEU A 9 15.15 -8.51 4.70
CA LEU A 9 15.01 -7.93 6.03
C LEU A 9 16.38 -7.45 6.51
N VAL A 10 16.41 -6.27 7.10
CA VAL A 10 17.61 -5.66 7.67
C VAL A 10 17.36 -5.41 9.14
N GLU A 11 18.22 -5.94 10.01
CA GLU A 11 18.13 -5.72 11.44
C GLU A 11 18.38 -4.24 11.78
N ASP A 12 17.76 -3.73 12.84
CA ASP A 12 17.85 -2.32 13.23
C ASP A 12 19.31 -1.85 13.39
N LYS A 13 20.15 -2.68 14.03
CA LYS A 13 21.59 -2.42 14.22
C LYS A 13 22.38 -2.28 12.91
N ASP A 14 21.91 -2.91 11.83
CA ASP A 14 22.60 -2.97 10.54
C ASP A 14 22.06 -1.91 9.57
N PHE A 15 21.06 -1.12 9.97
CA PHE A 15 20.42 -0.10 9.16
C PHE A 15 21.41 0.92 8.57
N ALA A 16 22.30 1.48 9.40
CA ALA A 16 23.30 2.45 8.93
C ALA A 16 24.27 1.84 7.91
N GLY A 17 24.64 0.56 8.11
CA GLY A 17 25.44 -0.21 7.16
C GLY A 17 24.71 -0.42 5.84
N ALA A 18 23.43 -0.80 5.90
CA ALA A 18 22.58 -0.95 4.71
C ALA A 18 22.46 0.37 3.93
N CYS A 19 22.22 1.49 4.60
CA CYS A 19 22.19 2.82 3.97
C CYS A 19 23.54 3.18 3.32
N SER A 20 24.67 2.85 3.97
CA SER A 20 26.00 3.10 3.42
C SER A 20 26.28 2.27 2.15
N VAL A 21 25.90 0.99 2.17
CA VAL A 21 26.03 0.12 0.98
C VAL A 21 25.15 0.63 -0.15
N LEU A 22 23.87 0.90 0.12
CA LEU A 22 22.95 1.39 -0.90
C LEU A 22 23.38 2.75 -1.45
N GLY A 23 23.86 3.65 -0.58
CA GLY A 23 24.39 4.95 -1.00
C GLY A 23 25.62 4.81 -1.87
N GLY A 24 26.55 3.91 -1.54
CA GLY A 24 27.70 3.60 -2.41
C GLY A 24 27.30 2.96 -3.74
N LEU A 25 26.31 2.07 -3.73
CA LEU A 25 25.79 1.39 -4.93
C LEU A 25 25.08 2.34 -5.90
N THR A 26 24.32 3.29 -5.35
CA THR A 26 23.45 4.21 -6.10
C THR A 26 24.09 5.58 -6.32
N ASN A 27 25.23 5.84 -5.66
CA ASN A 27 25.93 7.12 -5.65
C ASN A 27 25.01 8.30 -5.25
N MET A 28 24.15 8.07 -4.26
CA MET A 28 23.28 9.10 -3.70
C MET A 28 23.03 8.91 -2.20
N ASP A 29 22.73 10.02 -1.53
CA ASP A 29 22.20 9.99 -0.17
C ASP A 29 20.73 9.53 -0.18
N PRO A 30 20.25 8.90 0.92
CA PRO A 30 18.86 8.47 0.99
C PRO A 30 17.91 9.66 0.96
N TRP A 31 16.83 9.52 0.19
CA TRP A 31 15.65 10.36 0.36
C TRP A 31 14.82 9.81 1.53
N GLU A 32 14.90 10.47 2.69
CA GLU A 32 14.03 10.19 3.84
C GLU A 32 12.62 10.77 3.60
N SER A 33 11.59 9.98 3.87
CA SER A 33 10.21 10.45 3.85
C SER A 33 9.38 9.68 4.87
N ILE A 34 8.37 10.36 5.42
CA ILE A 34 7.42 9.77 6.36
C ILE A 34 6.03 10.00 5.82
N GLN A 35 5.24 8.93 5.80
CA GLN A 35 3.89 8.97 5.26
C GLN A 35 2.89 8.51 6.30
N ARG A 36 1.83 9.30 6.47
CA ARG A 36 0.60 8.86 7.10
C ARG A 36 -0.23 8.09 6.09
N VAL A 37 -0.56 6.84 6.40
CA VAL A 37 -1.31 5.94 5.51
C VAL A 37 -2.63 5.57 6.14
N LEU A 38 -3.73 5.89 5.47
CA LEU A 38 -5.08 5.56 5.88
C LEU A 38 -5.61 4.41 5.01
N TYR A 39 -6.22 3.41 5.65
CA TYR A 39 -6.74 2.22 4.98
C TYR A 39 -8.26 2.26 4.95
N PHE A 40 -8.81 2.10 3.75
CA PHE A 40 -10.25 2.13 3.49
C PHE A 40 -10.69 0.81 2.88
N GLN A 41 -11.57 0.09 3.55
CA GLN A 41 -12.18 -1.12 3.02
C GLN A 41 -13.27 -0.76 2.01
N GLY A 42 -13.18 -1.32 0.81
CA GLY A 42 -14.24 -1.21 -0.20
C GLY A 42 -15.58 -1.83 0.24
N PRO A 43 -16.68 -1.44 -0.43
CA PRO A 43 -18.02 -1.94 -0.11
C PRO A 43 -18.13 -3.46 -0.30
N PRO A 44 -19.02 -4.18 0.42
CA PRO A 44 -19.19 -5.62 0.24
C PRO A 44 -19.58 -6.04 -1.18
N ARG A 45 -20.32 -5.18 -1.87
CA ARG A 45 -20.64 -5.32 -3.29
C ARG A 45 -19.70 -4.43 -4.09
N PRO A 46 -18.84 -5.00 -4.96
CA PRO A 46 -17.97 -4.23 -5.84
C PRO A 46 -18.81 -3.32 -6.74
N MET A 47 -18.46 -2.04 -6.77
CA MET A 47 -19.18 -1.03 -7.56
C MET A 47 -18.21 -0.16 -8.37
N GLY A 48 -16.96 0.03 -7.91
CA GLY A 48 -16.06 1.00 -8.53
C GLY A 48 -16.19 2.39 -7.89
N ILE A 49 -15.52 3.38 -8.49
CA ILE A 49 -15.63 4.79 -8.10
C ILE A 49 -16.64 5.47 -9.03
N PHE A 50 -17.89 5.54 -8.59
CA PHE A 50 -19.00 6.15 -9.35
C PHE A 50 -19.19 7.63 -9.01
N ASN A 51 -19.07 7.99 -7.73
CA ASN A 51 -19.18 9.36 -7.31
C ASN A 51 -17.84 10.07 -7.51
N GLN A 52 -17.79 10.95 -8.50
CA GLN A 52 -16.61 11.72 -8.87
C GLN A 52 -16.75 13.21 -8.53
N SER A 53 -17.78 13.60 -7.76
CA SER A 53 -18.01 15.01 -7.39
C SER A 53 -16.83 15.62 -6.62
N SER A 54 -16.16 14.80 -5.81
CA SER A 54 -14.96 15.14 -5.05
C SER A 54 -13.67 15.10 -5.90
N ILE A 55 -13.73 14.59 -7.13
CA ILE A 55 -12.58 14.59 -8.06
C ILE A 55 -12.53 15.95 -8.75
N LYS A 56 -11.56 16.78 -8.36
CA LYS A 56 -11.28 18.02 -9.10
C LYS A 56 -10.77 17.64 -10.50
N LYS A 57 -11.46 18.11 -11.55
CA LYS A 57 -11.00 17.97 -12.94
C LYS A 57 -9.60 18.59 -13.07
N PRO A 58 -8.59 17.87 -13.58
CA PRO A 58 -7.21 18.27 -13.37
C PRO A 58 -6.77 19.46 -14.22
N ILE A 59 -6.01 20.37 -13.59
CA ILE A 59 -4.83 20.98 -14.20
C ILE A 59 -3.66 20.11 -13.65
N SER A 60 -3.01 19.27 -14.50
CA SER A 60 -1.90 18.31 -14.24
C SER A 60 -2.21 16.83 -13.86
N PRO A 61 -1.33 15.84 -14.18
CA PRO A 61 -0.43 15.62 -15.34
C PRO A 61 -1.11 14.78 -16.46
N PRO A 62 -0.48 14.58 -17.64
CA PRO A 62 -1.01 13.68 -18.67
C PRO A 62 -1.15 12.24 -18.14
N ASN A 63 -2.25 11.56 -18.51
CA ASN A 63 -2.61 10.17 -18.15
C ASN A 63 -3.41 9.93 -16.85
N THR A 64 -3.68 10.94 -16.01
CA THR A 64 -4.50 10.76 -14.78
C THR A 64 -5.89 10.16 -15.06
N GLY A 65 -6.53 10.56 -16.17
CA GLY A 65 -7.84 10.01 -16.55
C GLY A 65 -7.80 8.51 -16.88
N PHE A 66 -6.70 8.02 -17.45
CA PHE A 66 -6.52 6.59 -17.72
C PHE A 66 -6.39 5.79 -16.41
N LEU A 67 -5.61 6.30 -15.45
CA LEU A 67 -5.44 5.67 -14.14
C LEU A 67 -6.75 5.61 -13.34
N TRP A 68 -7.57 6.67 -13.38
CA TRP A 68 -8.91 6.66 -12.80
C TRP A 68 -9.81 5.60 -13.43
N LYS A 69 -9.76 5.46 -14.76
CA LYS A 69 -10.51 4.44 -15.49
C LYS A 69 -10.05 3.03 -15.12
N GLU A 70 -8.74 2.79 -15.06
CA GLU A 70 -8.15 1.52 -14.63
C GLU A 70 -8.57 1.16 -13.19
N LEU A 71 -8.44 2.11 -12.26
CA LEU A 71 -8.87 1.95 -10.87
C LEU A 71 -10.36 1.59 -10.79
N HIS A 72 -11.22 2.36 -11.47
CA HIS A 72 -12.65 2.11 -11.50
C HIS A 72 -12.96 0.69 -12.00
N GLN A 73 -12.37 0.27 -13.13
CA GLN A 73 -12.59 -1.06 -13.69
C GLN A 73 -12.19 -2.20 -12.74
N ASN A 74 -11.06 -2.07 -12.04
CA ASN A 74 -10.62 -3.07 -11.07
C ASN A 74 -11.58 -3.15 -9.88
N LEU A 75 -12.03 -2.00 -9.37
CA LEU A 75 -12.95 -1.91 -8.23
C LEU A 75 -14.40 -2.31 -8.54
N THR A 76 -14.81 -2.30 -9.82
CA THR A 76 -16.10 -2.87 -10.25
C THR A 76 -16.10 -4.39 -10.22
N ARG A 77 -14.93 -5.03 -10.37
CA ARG A 77 -14.82 -6.51 -10.41
C ARG A 77 -14.72 -7.12 -9.02
N GLN A 78 -14.01 -6.46 -8.11
CA GLN A 78 -13.71 -6.96 -6.78
C GLN A 78 -13.48 -5.79 -5.83
N SER A 79 -13.84 -5.97 -4.56
CA SER A 79 -13.59 -4.97 -3.52
C SER A 79 -12.21 -5.18 -2.91
N PHE A 80 -11.52 -4.07 -2.66
CA PHE A 80 -10.17 -4.03 -2.13
C PHE A 80 -10.07 -3.07 -0.95
N ILE A 81 -9.01 -3.23 -0.15
CA ILE A 81 -8.54 -2.21 0.78
C ILE A 81 -7.72 -1.20 -0.03
N LEU A 82 -8.18 0.05 -0.06
CA LEU A 82 -7.47 1.18 -0.67
C LEU A 82 -6.66 1.93 0.37
N GLN A 83 -5.61 2.61 -0.09
CA GLN A 83 -4.77 3.45 0.74
C GLN A 83 -4.86 4.90 0.29
N THR A 84 -5.01 5.82 1.23
CA THR A 84 -4.70 7.24 1.00
C THR A 84 -3.46 7.59 1.81
N ARG A 85 -2.51 8.29 1.17
CA ARG A 85 -1.17 8.51 1.73
C ARG A 85 -0.86 10.00 1.71
N TYR A 86 -0.35 10.52 2.81
CA TYR A 86 0.02 11.93 2.97
C TYR A 86 1.43 12.01 3.53
N ASP A 87 2.26 12.86 2.93
CA ASP A 87 3.58 13.14 3.48
C ASP A 87 3.43 13.97 4.75
N VAL A 88 4.17 13.58 5.79
CA VAL A 88 4.19 14.24 7.10
C VAL A 88 5.62 14.48 7.54
N LEU A 89 5.83 15.53 8.32
CA LEU A 89 7.13 15.90 8.88
C LEU A 89 7.11 15.71 10.40
N LYS A 90 8.14 15.03 10.95
CA LYS A 90 8.28 14.74 12.40
C LYS A 90 8.09 16.01 13.24
N ASP A 91 8.74 17.10 12.85
CA ASP A 91 8.81 18.32 13.66
C ASP A 91 7.61 19.28 13.47
N ARG A 92 6.79 19.07 12.43
CA ARG A 92 5.67 19.96 12.07
C ARG A 92 4.31 19.33 12.34
N ASP A 93 4.14 18.06 11.95
CA ASP A 93 2.83 17.42 11.84
C ASP A 93 2.56 16.40 12.95
N MET A 94 3.55 16.14 13.82
CA MET A 94 3.48 15.11 14.86
C MET A 94 3.74 15.69 16.25
N GLY A 95 3.02 15.18 17.25
CA GLY A 95 3.18 15.58 18.65
C GLY A 95 2.10 16.53 19.16
N PRO A 96 2.14 16.88 20.46
CA PRO A 96 1.05 17.55 21.16
C PRO A 96 0.75 18.98 20.65
N ASN A 97 1.75 19.63 20.03
CA ASN A 97 1.63 20.99 19.52
C ASN A 97 1.39 21.04 18.01
N ALA A 98 1.33 19.89 17.33
CA ALA A 98 1.12 19.85 15.89
C ALA A 98 -0.32 20.27 15.55
N PRO A 99 -0.51 21.11 14.52
CA PRO A 99 -1.85 21.47 14.08
C PRO A 99 -2.58 20.24 13.54
N ALA A 100 -3.90 20.21 13.73
CA ALA A 100 -4.72 19.15 13.13
C ALA A 100 -4.62 19.23 11.59
N MET A 101 -4.41 18.07 10.96
CA MET A 101 -4.29 18.00 9.51
C MET A 101 -5.67 17.96 8.85
N ASP A 102 -5.95 18.92 7.98
CA ASP A 102 -7.11 18.85 7.09
C ASP A 102 -6.81 17.91 5.92
N LEU A 103 -7.21 16.65 6.07
CA LEU A 103 -6.97 15.58 5.09
C LEU A 103 -7.71 15.80 3.75
N ASP A 104 -8.83 16.53 3.75
CA ASP A 104 -9.57 16.82 2.51
C ASP A 104 -8.93 18.00 1.74
N ALA A 105 -8.36 18.98 2.44
CA ALA A 105 -7.65 20.10 1.82
C ALA A 105 -6.21 19.74 1.36
N THR A 106 -5.57 18.77 2.03
CA THR A 106 -4.20 18.34 1.77
C THR A 106 -4.12 17.45 0.53
N GLN A 107 -3.07 17.63 -0.29
CA GLN A 107 -2.80 16.73 -1.42
C GLN A 107 -2.21 15.43 -0.91
N GLY A 108 -2.74 14.31 -1.38
CA GLY A 108 -2.24 12.97 -1.06
C GLY A 108 -2.21 12.07 -2.28
N ILE A 109 -1.90 10.81 -2.03
CA ILE A 109 -1.81 9.76 -3.04
C ILE A 109 -2.94 8.75 -2.77
N LEU A 110 -3.77 8.48 -3.77
CA LEU A 110 -4.67 7.34 -3.74
C LEU A 110 -3.96 6.14 -4.37
N LYS A 111 -3.79 5.08 -3.59
CA LYS A 111 -3.06 3.88 -3.98
C LYS A 111 -3.93 2.63 -3.92
N TRP A 112 -3.88 1.87 -5.00
CA TRP A 112 -4.42 0.52 -5.12
C TRP A 112 -3.31 -0.43 -5.53
N THR A 113 -3.29 -1.63 -4.95
CA THR A 113 -2.38 -2.73 -5.31
C THR A 113 -3.18 -4.01 -5.40
N ASP A 114 -2.97 -4.77 -6.46
CA ASP A 114 -3.62 -6.06 -6.70
C ASP A 114 -2.95 -7.20 -5.91
N PHE A 115 -3.63 -8.34 -5.86
CA PHE A 115 -3.07 -9.58 -5.33
C PHE A 115 -1.90 -10.06 -6.21
N PRO A 116 -0.73 -10.41 -5.65
CA PRO A 116 0.40 -10.81 -6.47
C PRO A 116 0.18 -12.07 -7.30
N ASP A 117 0.79 -12.05 -8.48
CA ASP A 117 0.84 -13.19 -9.39
C ASP A 117 1.51 -14.40 -8.72
N PRO A 118 1.09 -15.64 -9.04
CA PRO A 118 1.81 -16.82 -8.58
C PRO A 118 3.27 -16.81 -9.06
N PRO A 119 4.24 -17.27 -8.24
CA PRO A 119 5.64 -17.31 -8.64
C PRO A 119 5.83 -18.30 -9.80
N ARG A 120 6.10 -17.78 -11.00
CA ARG A 120 6.32 -18.60 -12.22
C ARG A 120 7.78 -19.01 -12.35
N GLY A 121 8.26 -19.86 -11.44
CA GLY A 121 9.66 -20.32 -11.42
C GLY A 121 10.68 -19.32 -10.86
N GLN A 122 10.23 -18.14 -10.40
CA GLN A 122 11.05 -17.13 -9.73
C GLN A 122 10.44 -16.81 -8.35
N PRO A 123 10.65 -17.66 -7.32
CA PRO A 123 9.96 -17.55 -6.04
C PRO A 123 10.34 -16.31 -5.20
N LEU A 124 11.45 -15.66 -5.52
CA LEU A 124 11.91 -14.45 -4.83
C LEU A 124 11.27 -13.17 -5.37
N LEU A 125 10.81 -13.19 -6.62
CA LEU A 125 10.20 -12.02 -7.26
C LEU A 125 8.71 -12.00 -6.97
N THR A 126 8.26 -10.90 -6.37
CA THR A 126 6.83 -10.60 -6.25
C THR A 126 6.44 -9.65 -7.37
N GLN A 127 5.38 -9.99 -8.10
CA GLN A 127 4.84 -9.17 -9.18
C GLN A 127 3.36 -8.92 -8.94
N ARG A 128 2.91 -7.68 -9.11
CA ARG A 128 1.50 -7.31 -9.00
C ARG A 128 1.18 -6.05 -9.81
N LYS A 129 -0.10 -5.83 -10.07
CA LYS A 129 -0.57 -4.54 -10.59
C LYS A 129 -0.69 -3.52 -9.47
N LYS A 130 -0.48 -2.25 -9.82
CA LYS A 130 -0.77 -1.11 -8.97
C LYS A 130 -1.30 0.08 -9.77
N VAL A 131 -2.04 0.93 -9.06
CA VAL A 131 -2.45 2.26 -9.51
C VAL A 131 -2.11 3.25 -8.41
N GLU A 132 -1.40 4.32 -8.74
CA GLU A 132 -1.06 5.42 -7.84
C GLU A 132 -1.49 6.73 -8.50
N LEU A 133 -2.47 7.39 -7.90
CA LEU A 133 -2.99 8.69 -8.31
C LEU A 133 -2.41 9.74 -7.37
N TRP A 134 -1.43 10.49 -7.86
CA TRP A 134 -0.68 11.48 -7.10
C TRP A 134 -1.41 12.82 -7.02
N GLU A 135 -1.08 13.62 -6.01
CA GLU A 135 -1.54 15.02 -5.83
C GLU A 135 -3.07 15.21 -5.76
N GLN A 136 -3.79 14.19 -5.30
CA GLN A 136 -5.25 14.20 -5.20
C GLN A 136 -5.71 14.88 -3.90
N LYS A 137 -6.80 15.63 -3.96
CA LYS A 137 -7.47 16.23 -2.78
C LYS A 137 -8.79 15.54 -2.50
N MET A 138 -9.42 15.87 -1.37
CA MET A 138 -10.73 15.35 -0.96
C MET A 138 -10.76 13.83 -0.85
N LEU A 139 -9.63 13.17 -0.59
CA LEU A 139 -9.53 11.71 -0.66
C LEU A 139 -10.41 11.02 0.41
N PRO A 140 -10.44 11.44 1.69
CA PRO A 140 -11.35 10.85 2.68
C PRO A 140 -12.81 11.03 2.30
N SER A 141 -13.19 12.22 1.82
CA SER A 141 -14.54 12.48 1.31
C SER A 141 -14.88 11.59 0.12
N LEU A 142 -13.99 11.47 -0.87
CA LEU A 142 -14.15 10.60 -2.02
C LEU A 142 -14.36 9.13 -1.61
N MET A 143 -13.58 8.63 -0.64
CA MET A 143 -13.72 7.27 -0.13
C MET A 143 -15.12 7.06 0.48
N ARG A 144 -15.54 7.98 1.35
CA ARG A 144 -16.87 7.95 2.00
C ARG A 144 -18.01 8.03 0.99
N ASP A 145 -17.91 8.94 0.02
CA ASP A 145 -18.90 9.15 -1.05
C ASP A 145 -19.08 7.92 -1.96
N ASN A 146 -18.06 7.03 -2.00
CA ASN A 146 -18.07 5.78 -2.73
C ASN A 146 -18.22 4.55 -1.81
N ASN A 147 -18.81 4.72 -0.62
CA ASN A 147 -19.11 3.65 0.35
C ASN A 147 -17.88 2.85 0.82
N HIS A 148 -16.68 3.44 0.78
CA HIS A 148 -15.52 2.85 1.41
C HIS A 148 -15.52 3.20 2.90
N THR A 149 -15.23 2.22 3.74
CA THR A 149 -15.23 2.37 5.19
C THR A 149 -13.79 2.49 5.69
N PHE A 150 -13.47 3.57 6.40
CA PHE A 150 -12.18 3.70 7.08
C PHE A 150 -11.98 2.56 8.08
N LYS A 151 -10.77 2.01 8.15
CA LYS A 151 -10.44 0.89 9.04
C LYS A 151 -9.38 1.25 10.05
N THR A 152 -8.28 1.79 9.56
CA THR A 152 -7.13 2.08 10.39
C THR A 152 -6.19 3.01 9.66
N GLU A 153 -5.16 3.42 10.38
CA GLU A 153 -4.06 4.19 9.86
C GLU A 153 -2.75 3.80 10.53
N THR A 154 -1.67 4.06 9.81
CA THR A 154 -0.29 3.77 10.20
C THR A 154 0.63 4.92 9.76
N ILE A 155 1.85 4.89 10.27
CA ILE A 155 2.96 5.70 9.78
C ILE A 155 3.96 4.78 9.08
N GLU A 156 4.42 5.19 7.89
CA GLU A 156 5.50 4.55 7.16
C GLU A 156 6.72 5.49 7.15
N GLU A 157 7.86 5.02 7.64
CA GLU A 157 9.15 5.70 7.52
C GLU A 157 9.94 5.02 6.41
N MET A 158 10.44 5.79 5.45
CA MET A 158 11.06 5.28 4.23
C MET A 158 12.36 6.02 3.90
N TYR A 159 13.37 5.25 3.49
CA TYR A 159 14.62 5.74 2.93
C TYR A 159 14.75 5.19 1.52
N ARG A 160 14.73 6.07 0.52
CA ARG A 160 14.75 5.70 -0.90
C ARG A 160 16.06 6.06 -1.58
N PHE A 161 16.53 5.17 -2.43
CA PHE A 161 17.66 5.35 -3.32
C PHE A 161 17.25 4.92 -4.73
N TYR A 162 17.91 5.45 -5.74
CA TYR A 162 17.60 5.21 -7.14
C TYR A 162 18.87 4.93 -7.92
N ARG A 163 18.86 3.87 -8.73
CA ARG A 163 19.89 3.59 -9.74
C ARG A 163 19.19 3.18 -11.02
N ASP A 164 19.37 3.98 -12.05
CA ASP A 164 18.59 3.89 -13.30
C ASP A 164 17.08 3.91 -12.99
N GLU A 165 16.34 2.90 -13.45
CA GLU A 165 14.89 2.73 -13.24
C GLU A 165 14.55 1.88 -11.99
N ILE A 166 15.53 1.56 -11.15
CA ILE A 166 15.37 0.71 -9.98
C ILE A 166 15.33 1.55 -8.70
N GLU A 167 14.25 1.36 -7.93
CA GLU A 167 14.08 1.94 -6.60
C GLU A 167 14.57 0.94 -5.54
N PHE A 168 15.46 1.39 -4.65
CA PHE A 168 15.80 0.70 -3.42
C PHE A 168 15.12 1.43 -2.27
N CYS A 169 14.27 0.74 -1.53
CA CYS A 169 13.46 1.34 -0.48
C CYS A 169 13.59 0.54 0.80
N LEU A 170 14.22 1.13 1.81
CA LEU A 170 14.12 0.66 3.18
C LEU A 170 12.86 1.27 3.79
N VAL A 171 11.96 0.43 4.30
CA VAL A 171 10.71 0.88 4.92
C VAL A 171 10.49 0.23 6.27
N ARG A 172 9.95 1.01 7.20
CA ARG A 172 9.47 0.56 8.50
C ARG A 172 8.07 1.10 8.73
N TYR A 173 7.23 0.26 9.33
CA TYR A 173 5.83 0.55 9.60
C TYR A 173 5.62 0.73 11.09
N TYR A 174 4.77 1.69 11.44
CA TYR A 174 4.42 1.98 12.82
C TYR A 174 2.90 2.09 13.00
N PHE A 175 2.42 1.51 14.10
CA PHE A 175 1.10 1.75 14.62
C PHE A 175 1.04 3.08 15.37
N LEU A 176 -0.09 3.77 15.22
CA LEU A 176 -0.40 5.04 15.89
C LEU A 176 -0.94 4.83 17.32
N HIS A 177 -1.30 3.59 17.66
CA HIS A 177 -1.73 3.18 18.99
C HIS A 177 -0.97 1.90 19.40
N PRO A 178 -1.00 1.53 20.69
CA PRO A 178 -0.53 0.23 21.14
C PRO A 178 -1.23 -0.91 20.39
N ILE A 179 -0.49 -2.00 20.16
CA ILE A 179 -0.96 -3.13 19.32
C ILE A 179 -2.24 -3.77 19.87
N GLU A 180 -2.48 -3.70 21.18
CA GLU A 180 -3.66 -4.23 21.87
C GLU A 180 -4.96 -3.55 21.41
N ASN A 181 -4.85 -2.32 20.88
CA ASN A 181 -5.99 -1.55 20.36
C ASN A 181 -6.35 -1.94 18.92
N TYR A 182 -5.52 -2.75 18.27
CA TYR A 182 -5.75 -3.32 16.95
C TYR A 182 -6.42 -4.69 17.08
N VAL A 183 -7.72 -4.70 17.38
CA VAL A 183 -8.51 -5.94 17.39
C VAL A 183 -8.85 -6.42 15.96
N PRO A 184 -8.99 -7.76 15.74
CA PRO A 184 -9.32 -8.33 14.44
C PRO A 184 -10.61 -7.76 13.82
N MET A 185 -10.59 -7.58 12.50
CA MET A 185 -11.57 -6.81 11.73
C MET A 185 -13.04 -7.24 11.88
N GLU A 186 -13.30 -8.48 12.30
CA GLU A 186 -14.65 -9.04 12.45
C GLU A 186 -15.42 -8.47 13.66
N THR A 187 -14.72 -7.85 14.62
CA THR A 187 -15.30 -7.41 15.90
C THR A 187 -15.57 -5.90 16.01
N LYS A 188 -14.99 -5.05 15.13
CA LYS A 188 -15.26 -3.60 15.16
C LYS A 188 -16.53 -3.27 14.38
N GLN A 189 -17.64 -3.05 15.11
CA GLN A 189 -18.90 -2.56 14.55
C GLN A 189 -18.99 -1.02 14.43
N GLN A 190 -18.08 -0.26 15.09
CA GLN A 190 -18.07 1.20 14.99
C GLN A 190 -17.13 1.68 13.88
N GLN A 191 -17.65 2.60 13.06
CA GLN A 191 -16.84 3.37 12.10
C GLN A 191 -15.87 4.25 12.91
N SER A 192 -14.58 3.90 12.90
CA SER A 192 -13.55 4.82 13.35
C SER A 192 -13.40 5.95 12.34
N MET A 193 -12.98 7.13 12.81
CA MET A 193 -12.54 8.23 11.96
C MET A 193 -11.02 8.33 12.04
N PRO A 194 -10.34 8.84 10.99
CA PRO A 194 -8.93 9.17 11.08
C PRO A 194 -8.67 10.18 12.21
N LEU A 195 -7.52 10.08 12.86
CA LEU A 195 -7.07 11.01 13.90
C LEU A 195 -6.94 12.44 13.35
N GLY A 196 -7.41 13.44 14.09
CA GLY A 196 -7.19 14.84 13.71
C GLY A 196 -5.73 15.27 13.83
N SER A 197 -5.06 14.81 14.90
CA SER A 197 -3.67 15.11 15.23
C SER A 197 -2.86 13.82 15.41
N LEU A 198 -1.63 13.81 14.93
CA LEU A 198 -0.74 12.64 15.06
C LEU A 198 0.02 12.68 16.41
N PRO A 199 0.22 11.53 17.06
CA PRO A 199 1.11 11.43 18.22
C PRO A 199 2.55 11.74 17.81
N SER A 200 3.43 12.00 18.79
CA SER A 200 4.86 12.20 18.54
C SER A 200 5.50 10.95 17.93
N PHE A 201 6.49 11.14 17.07
CA PHE A 201 7.17 10.02 16.39
C PHE A 201 7.75 8.99 17.38
N ASP A 202 8.37 9.46 18.46
CA ASP A 202 9.00 8.58 19.48
C ASP A 202 7.99 7.74 20.28
N SER A 203 6.70 8.11 20.25
CA SER A 203 5.63 7.37 20.94
C SER A 203 4.96 6.30 20.07
N LEU A 204 5.35 6.20 18.80
CA LEU A 204 4.80 5.22 17.87
C LEU A 204 5.26 3.81 18.23
N THR A 205 4.40 2.82 17.94
CA THR A 205 4.74 1.41 18.16
C THR A 205 5.16 0.75 16.84
N PRO A 206 6.39 0.23 16.70
CA PRO A 206 6.81 -0.50 15.51
C PRO A 206 5.89 -1.71 15.24
N VAL A 207 5.49 -1.90 13.98
CA VAL A 207 4.66 -3.05 13.58
C VAL A 207 5.45 -4.36 13.71
N ASP A 208 6.72 -4.35 13.34
CA ASP A 208 7.64 -5.45 13.62
C ASP A 208 8.28 -5.24 15.00
N GLN A 209 8.00 -6.16 15.94
CA GLN A 209 8.56 -6.12 17.29
C GLN A 209 10.09 -6.26 17.32
N GLN A 210 10.68 -6.88 16.28
CA GLN A 210 12.14 -6.95 16.09
C GLN A 210 12.71 -5.65 15.50
N LYS A 211 11.84 -4.67 15.18
CA LYS A 211 12.20 -3.38 14.58
C LYS A 211 13.01 -3.51 13.30
N ARG A 212 12.83 -4.59 12.54
CA ARG A 212 13.55 -4.76 11.27
C ARG A 212 13.05 -3.77 10.23
N TRP A 213 13.95 -3.41 9.32
CA TRP A 213 13.63 -2.70 8.10
C TRP A 213 13.34 -3.69 6.99
N PHE A 214 12.32 -3.40 6.19
CA PHE A 214 12.04 -4.13 4.96
C PHE A 214 12.79 -3.43 3.84
N LEU A 215 13.76 -4.10 3.24
CA LEU A 215 14.38 -3.66 2.00
C LEU A 215 13.55 -4.19 0.83
N HIS A 216 13.01 -3.28 0.04
CA HIS A 216 12.40 -3.57 -1.25
C HIS A 216 13.28 -3.04 -2.38
N VAL A 217 13.61 -3.90 -3.33
CA VAL A 217 14.26 -3.49 -4.59
C VAL A 217 13.21 -3.63 -5.68
N LYS A 218 12.73 -2.50 -6.21
CA LYS A 218 11.52 -2.43 -7.03
C LYS A 218 11.83 -1.89 -8.41
N ALA A 219 11.03 -2.34 -9.36
CA ALA A 219 10.97 -1.80 -10.70
C ALA A 219 9.51 -1.66 -11.13
N HIS A 220 9.26 -0.73 -12.05
CA HIS A 220 7.91 -0.39 -12.50
C HIS A 220 7.80 -0.48 -14.03
N VAL A 221 6.78 -1.18 -14.51
CA VAL A 221 6.47 -1.31 -15.94
C VAL A 221 5.11 -0.66 -16.20
N VAL A 222 5.10 0.40 -17.01
CA VAL A 222 3.90 1.23 -17.25
C VAL A 222 2.85 0.48 -18.08
N GLN A 223 3.27 -0.38 -19.01
CA GLN A 223 2.40 -1.01 -19.99
C GLN A 223 2.35 -2.54 -19.83
N ASP A 224 1.15 -3.06 -19.54
CA ASP A 224 0.91 -4.49 -19.29
C ASP A 224 1.04 -5.38 -20.54
N ASN A 225 1.03 -4.79 -21.74
CA ASN A 225 1.03 -5.51 -23.01
C ASN A 225 2.44 -5.77 -23.58
N LYS A 226 3.49 -5.57 -22.79
CA LYS A 226 4.88 -5.76 -23.20
C LYS A 226 5.58 -6.82 -22.35
N PRO A 227 5.37 -8.12 -22.65
CA PRO A 227 5.98 -9.21 -21.89
C PRO A 227 7.52 -9.19 -21.92
N GLU A 228 8.12 -8.69 -23.01
CA GLU A 228 9.57 -8.53 -23.14
C GLU A 228 10.13 -7.51 -22.14
N GLU A 229 9.43 -6.40 -21.90
CA GLU A 229 9.84 -5.41 -20.90
C GLU A 229 9.75 -5.98 -19.48
N LEU A 230 8.69 -6.73 -19.17
CA LEU A 230 8.57 -7.44 -17.88
C LEU A 230 9.74 -8.42 -17.69
N ARG A 231 10.08 -9.21 -18.71
CA ARG A 231 11.19 -10.17 -18.62
C ARG A 231 12.53 -9.48 -18.39
N LYS A 232 12.80 -8.39 -19.13
CA LYS A 232 14.02 -7.58 -18.96
C LYS A 232 14.15 -7.03 -17.54
N VAL A 233 13.05 -6.51 -16.99
CA VAL A 233 13.03 -5.98 -15.61
C VAL A 233 13.26 -7.09 -14.58
N GLN A 234 12.65 -8.26 -14.77
CA GLN A 234 12.90 -9.42 -13.90
C GLN A 234 14.37 -9.85 -13.94
N GLU A 235 14.97 -9.95 -15.14
CA GLU A 235 16.40 -10.26 -15.31
C GLU A 235 17.30 -9.21 -14.62
N GLN A 236 16.96 -7.92 -14.75
CA GLN A 236 17.69 -6.84 -14.09
C GLN A 236 17.63 -6.96 -12.57
N LEU A 237 16.45 -7.19 -11.99
CA LEU A 237 16.30 -7.39 -10.55
C LEU A 237 17.10 -8.60 -10.06
N LEU A 238 17.10 -9.70 -10.81
CA LEU A 238 17.91 -10.89 -10.47
C LEU A 238 19.42 -10.63 -10.58
N SER A 239 19.86 -9.78 -11.51
CA SER A 239 21.25 -9.33 -11.58
C SER A 239 21.62 -8.51 -10.34
N ILE A 240 20.75 -7.60 -9.92
CA ILE A 240 20.95 -6.79 -8.71
C ILE A 240 20.97 -7.67 -7.45
N LYS A 241 20.09 -8.68 -7.39
CA LYS A 241 20.11 -9.69 -6.32
C LYS A 241 21.47 -10.39 -6.21
N LYS A 242 22.12 -10.69 -7.34
CA LYS A 242 23.46 -11.31 -7.36
C LYS A 242 24.55 -10.34 -6.93
N GLU A 243 24.47 -9.08 -7.37
CA GLU A 243 25.40 -8.02 -6.97
C GLU A 243 25.37 -7.76 -5.45
N LEU A 244 24.18 -7.88 -4.86
CA LEU A 244 23.93 -7.69 -3.43
C LEU A 244 24.01 -8.97 -2.59
N GLU A 245 24.41 -10.08 -3.21
CA GLU A 245 24.54 -11.37 -2.54
C GLU A 245 25.62 -11.32 -1.46
N GLY A 246 25.31 -11.87 -0.28
CA GLY A 246 26.19 -11.80 0.90
C GLY A 246 26.04 -10.51 1.72
N VAL A 247 25.45 -9.45 1.17
CA VAL A 247 25.11 -8.23 1.92
C VAL A 247 23.66 -8.27 2.41
N PHE A 248 22.73 -8.65 1.52
CA PHE A 248 21.31 -8.76 1.86
C PHE A 248 20.79 -10.17 1.60
N ASP A 249 20.03 -10.69 2.56
CA ASP A 249 19.37 -11.99 2.43
C ASP A 249 17.96 -11.81 1.85
N PHE A 250 17.85 -11.94 0.52
CA PHE A 250 16.58 -11.84 -0.20
C PHE A 250 15.73 -13.10 -0.03
N ARG A 251 14.48 -12.91 0.38
CA ARG A 251 13.54 -13.99 0.70
C ARG A 251 12.25 -13.90 -0.11
N GLY A 252 11.70 -15.06 -0.44
CA GLY A 252 10.35 -15.15 -0.96
C GLY A 252 9.35 -14.90 0.16
N ILE A 253 8.42 -13.96 -0.05
CA ILE A 253 7.33 -13.68 0.87
C ILE A 253 6.05 -14.34 0.33
N ASP A 254 5.27 -14.97 1.21
CA ASP A 254 3.97 -15.49 0.81
C ASP A 254 3.11 -14.33 0.27
N ARG A 255 2.70 -14.43 -0.99
CA ARG A 255 1.87 -13.44 -1.67
C ARG A 255 0.59 -13.08 -0.91
N LYS A 256 0.07 -13.98 -0.06
CA LYS A 256 -1.10 -13.72 0.80
C LYS A 256 -0.90 -12.55 1.76
N VAL A 257 0.34 -12.27 2.16
CA VAL A 257 0.69 -11.10 3.00
C VAL A 257 0.38 -9.78 2.26
N HIS A 258 0.35 -9.80 0.93
CA HIS A 258 0.03 -8.65 0.09
C HIS A 258 -1.41 -8.67 -0.44
N ASP A 259 -2.27 -9.59 0.04
CA ASP A 259 -3.66 -9.66 -0.41
C ASP A 259 -4.48 -8.53 0.20
N THR A 260 -4.90 -7.60 -0.65
CA THR A 260 -5.74 -6.46 -0.29
C THR A 260 -7.22 -6.71 -0.58
N ARG A 261 -7.59 -7.88 -1.11
CA ARG A 261 -8.99 -8.18 -1.48
C ARG A 261 -9.85 -8.31 -0.23
N VAL A 262 -11.02 -7.68 -0.27
CA VAL A 262 -12.05 -7.88 0.76
C VAL A 262 -12.72 -9.21 0.51
N MET A 263 -12.65 -10.12 1.49
CA MET A 263 -13.38 -11.38 1.42
C MET A 263 -14.87 -11.09 1.28
N GLN A 264 -15.46 -11.57 0.20
CA GLN A 264 -16.90 -11.50 0.05
C GLN A 264 -17.51 -12.43 1.10
N GLN A 265 -18.33 -11.90 2.00
CA GLN A 265 -19.18 -12.74 2.83
C GLN A 265 -20.01 -13.58 1.86
N ALA A 266 -19.89 -14.90 1.94
CA ALA A 266 -20.80 -15.79 1.23
C ALA A 266 -22.21 -15.36 1.64
N GLN A 267 -22.96 -14.79 0.70
CA GLN A 267 -24.39 -14.58 0.93
C GLN A 267 -24.92 -15.96 1.28
N GLY A 268 -25.36 -16.12 2.53
CA GLY A 268 -25.89 -17.38 3.01
C GLY A 268 -26.85 -17.88 1.95
N VAL A 269 -26.58 -19.09 1.44
CA VAL A 269 -27.52 -19.79 0.57
C VAL A 269 -28.84 -19.72 1.33
N GLN A 270 -29.79 -18.90 0.86
CA GLN A 270 -31.15 -18.97 1.37
C GLN A 270 -31.56 -20.40 1.12
N GLN A 271 -31.64 -21.20 2.18
CA GLN A 271 -32.18 -22.54 2.08
C GLN A 271 -33.57 -22.38 1.47
N LEU A 272 -33.72 -22.85 0.23
CA LEU A 272 -35.02 -23.00 -0.39
C LEU A 272 -35.90 -23.77 0.60
N PRO A 273 -37.12 -23.29 0.94
CA PRO A 273 -37.97 -23.96 1.90
C PRO A 273 -38.19 -25.41 1.45
N GLN A 274 -37.68 -26.37 2.22
CA GLN A 274 -37.85 -27.78 1.94
C GLN A 274 -39.32 -28.15 2.21
N ARG A 275 -39.99 -28.56 1.13
CA ARG A 275 -41.22 -29.39 1.07
C ARG A 275 -42.45 -28.90 1.85
N VAL A 276 -43.43 -28.44 1.08
CA VAL A 276 -44.84 -28.43 1.50
C VAL A 276 -45.35 -29.87 1.46
N THR A 277 -45.67 -30.44 2.63
CA THR A 277 -46.47 -31.66 2.73
C THR A 277 -47.92 -31.31 2.42
N ILE A 278 -48.39 -31.63 1.22
CA ILE A 278 -49.83 -31.64 0.94
C ILE A 278 -50.36 -32.97 1.48
N GLY A 279 -51.04 -32.91 2.61
CA GLY A 279 -51.82 -34.04 3.12
C GLY A 279 -53.22 -34.02 2.53
N LYS A 280 -53.61 -35.11 1.87
CA LYS A 280 -54.74 -36.00 2.21
C LYS A 280 -54.77 -37.17 1.24
#